data_AF-A0A849GL58-F1
#
_entry.id   AF-A0A849GL58-F1
#
_cell.length_a   1.000
_cell.length_b   1.000
_cell.length_c   1.000
_cell.angle_alpha   90.00
_cell.angle_beta   90.00
_cell.angle_gamma   90.00
#
_symmetry.space_group_name_H-M   'P 1'
#
loop_
_entity.id
_entity.type
_entity.pdbx_description
1 polymer ?
#
loop_
_entity_poly.entity_id
_entity_poly.type
_entity_poly.pdbx_seq_one_letter_code
_entity_poly.pdbx_strand_id
1 'polypeptide(L)'
;MQVTFNKTDADRWVAGSGRVRRLIGDDNEGGRHQRFVLTLHGGQTLLVAHNIDIAPRVPLGIGDRVRFRGIYEWNELGGVLHWTHHDPHGDGEGGYLRFQRREYS
;
A
#
# COMPACT_ATOMS: atom_id res chain seq x y z
N MET A 1 3.71 -12.94 -13.09
CA MET A 1 2.68 -13.64 -12.30
C MET A 1 1.56 -12.64 -12.01
N GLN A 2 0.30 -13.00 -12.32
CA GLN A 2 -0.86 -12.20 -11.92
C GLN A 2 -1.00 -12.33 -10.40
N VAL A 3 -0.97 -11.22 -9.69
CA VAL A 3 -1.17 -11.19 -8.23
C VAL A 3 -2.53 -10.55 -8.00
N THR A 4 -3.46 -11.36 -7.51
CA THR A 4 -4.77 -10.94 -7.04
C THR A 4 -4.89 -11.42 -5.60
N PHE A 5 -5.29 -10.54 -4.69
CA PHE A 5 -5.51 -10.86 -3.29
C PHE A 5 -6.98 -11.14 -3.03
N ASN A 6 -7.26 -12.06 -2.13
CA ASN A 6 -8.61 -12.46 -1.78
C ASN A 6 -8.72 -12.67 -0.26
N LYS A 7 -9.88 -13.12 0.20
CA LYS A 7 -10.15 -13.27 1.64
C LYS A 7 -9.14 -14.16 2.37
N THR A 8 -8.51 -15.14 1.70
CA THR A 8 -7.48 -16.00 2.31
C THR A 8 -6.13 -15.31 2.52
N ASP A 9 -5.94 -14.14 1.90
CA ASP A 9 -4.73 -13.32 2.03
C ASP A 9 -4.88 -12.26 3.14
N ALA A 10 -6.06 -12.15 3.76
CA ALA A 10 -6.31 -11.21 4.83
C ALA A 10 -5.35 -11.41 6.01
N ASP A 11 -4.99 -10.32 6.68
CA ASP A 11 -4.06 -10.26 7.82
C ASP A 11 -2.64 -10.77 7.53
N ARG A 12 -2.29 -10.96 6.25
CA ARG A 12 -0.97 -11.44 5.84
C ARG A 12 -0.16 -10.35 5.17
N TRP A 13 1.15 -10.45 5.33
CA TRP A 13 2.10 -9.69 4.53
C TRP A 13 2.02 -10.13 3.07
N VAL A 14 1.66 -9.19 2.21
CA VAL A 14 1.62 -9.38 0.77
C VAL A 14 2.56 -8.41 0.07
N ALA A 15 3.08 -8.82 -1.08
CA ALA A 15 3.91 -7.99 -1.92
C ALA A 15 3.41 -8.01 -3.36
N GLY A 16 3.55 -6.88 -4.05
CA GLY A 16 3.06 -6.74 -5.40
C GLY A 16 3.46 -5.44 -6.06
N SER A 17 2.85 -5.18 -7.22
CA SER A 17 3.00 -3.90 -7.90
C SER A 17 1.72 -3.52 -8.62
N GLY A 18 1.47 -2.22 -8.68
CA GLY A 18 0.31 -1.64 -9.36
C GLY A 18 0.61 -0.28 -9.94
N ARG A 19 -0.37 0.28 -10.64
CA ARG A 19 -0.35 1.68 -11.08
C ARG A 19 -1.34 2.51 -10.27
N VAL A 20 -0.95 3.73 -9.92
CA VAL A 20 -1.84 4.67 -9.24
C VAL A 20 -3.01 5.01 -10.16
N ARG A 21 -4.20 4.57 -9.78
CA ARG A 21 -5.46 4.89 -10.47
C ARG A 21 -6.05 6.19 -9.97
N ARG A 22 -5.94 6.47 -8.67
CA ARG A 22 -6.54 7.63 -8.01
C ARG A 22 -5.70 8.07 -6.82
N LEU A 23 -5.53 9.37 -6.68
CA LEU A 23 -5.03 9.99 -5.46
C LEU A 23 -6.23 10.39 -4.58
N ILE A 24 -6.15 10.10 -3.30
CA ILE A 24 -7.15 10.47 -2.30
C ILE A 24 -6.48 11.47 -1.36
N GLY A 25 -7.23 12.47 -0.90
CA GLY A 25 -6.73 13.39 0.12
C GLY A 25 -6.23 12.63 1.34
N ASP A 26 -5.23 13.18 2.01
CA ASP A 26 -4.69 12.58 3.21
C ASP A 26 -5.79 12.36 4.24
N ASP A 27 -5.70 11.24 4.93
CA ASP A 27 -6.42 11.07 6.17
C ASP A 27 -5.60 11.72 7.29
N ASN A 28 -6.23 12.56 8.09
CA ASN A 28 -5.61 13.23 9.23
C ASN A 28 -6.28 12.87 10.56
N GLU A 29 -7.20 11.90 10.56
CA GLU A 29 -7.81 11.39 11.78
C GLU A 29 -6.93 10.29 12.40
N GLY A 30 -6.44 10.51 13.62
CA GLY A 30 -5.47 9.61 14.24
C GLY A 30 -4.08 9.77 13.63
N GLY A 31 -3.43 8.66 13.24
CA GLY A 31 -2.19 8.71 12.48
C GLY A 31 -2.46 9.23 11.06
N ARG A 32 -1.63 10.14 10.55
CA ARG A 32 -1.81 10.69 9.21
C ARG A 32 -1.50 9.63 8.16
N HIS A 33 -2.38 9.46 7.19
CA HIS A 33 -2.18 8.51 6.10
C HIS A 33 -2.27 9.19 4.73
N GLN A 34 -1.25 8.97 3.90
CA GLN A 34 -1.37 9.17 2.47
C GLN A 34 -2.23 8.03 1.90
N ARG A 35 -3.29 8.40 1.16
CA ARG A 35 -4.20 7.43 0.55
C ARG A 35 -4.21 7.50 -0.96
N PHE A 36 -4.18 6.34 -1.60
CA PHE A 36 -4.30 6.25 -3.06
C PHE A 36 -4.77 4.86 -3.47
N VAL A 37 -5.38 4.77 -4.65
CA VAL A 37 -5.86 3.50 -5.21
C VAL A 37 -4.86 3.00 -6.23
N LEU A 38 -4.39 1.76 -6.08
CA LEU A 38 -3.64 1.04 -7.11
C LEU A 38 -4.59 0.19 -7.95
N THR A 39 -4.27 0.02 -9.22
CA THR A 39 -4.75 -1.10 -10.05
C THR A 39 -3.62 -2.09 -10.23
N LEU A 40 -3.86 -3.34 -9.82
CA LEU A 40 -2.91 -4.44 -9.91
C LEU A 40 -2.94 -5.12 -11.29
N HIS A 41 -1.93 -5.95 -11.56
CA HIS A 41 -1.88 -6.76 -12.77
C HIS A 41 -2.92 -7.89 -12.69
N GLY A 42 -4.13 -7.60 -13.18
CA GLY A 42 -5.33 -8.44 -13.04
C GLY A 42 -6.62 -7.63 -12.96
N GLY A 43 -6.53 -6.30 -12.83
CA GLY A 43 -7.68 -5.39 -12.79
C GLY A 43 -8.23 -5.12 -11.39
N GLN A 44 -7.86 -5.94 -10.39
CA GLN A 44 -8.15 -5.66 -8.99
C GLN A 44 -7.63 -4.29 -8.56
N THR A 45 -8.42 -3.59 -7.75
CA THR A 45 -8.01 -2.35 -7.11
C THR A 45 -7.69 -2.56 -5.64
N LEU A 46 -6.73 -1.80 -5.14
CA LEU A 46 -6.26 -1.83 -3.76
C LEU A 46 -6.21 -0.40 -3.22
N LEU A 47 -6.86 -0.12 -2.10
CA LEU A 47 -6.64 1.14 -1.38
C LEU A 47 -5.35 1.01 -0.58
N VAL A 48 -4.38 1.88 -0.80
CA VAL A 48 -3.19 1.98 0.06
C VAL A 48 -3.42 3.06 1.11
N ALA A 49 -3.20 2.72 2.37
CA ALA A 49 -3.14 3.64 3.50
C ALA A 49 -1.72 3.63 4.08
N HIS A 50 -0.90 4.58 3.64
CA HIS A 50 0.51 4.69 4.04
C HIS A 50 0.65 5.71 5.16
N ASN A 51 1.03 5.25 6.36
CA ASN A 51 1.18 6.13 7.52
C ASN A 51 2.38 7.06 7.33
N ILE A 52 2.12 8.35 7.16
CA ILE A 52 3.12 9.39 6.90
C ILE A 52 3.65 10.07 8.16
N ASP A 53 3.24 9.63 9.35
CA ASP A 53 3.87 10.05 10.61
C ASP A 53 5.16 9.27 10.88
N ILE A 54 5.24 8.04 10.39
CA ILE A 54 6.38 7.12 10.65
C ILE A 54 7.16 6.74 9.39
N ALA A 55 6.63 7.03 8.20
CA ALA A 55 7.34 6.87 6.93
C ALA A 55 7.21 8.14 6.06
N PRO A 56 8.16 8.42 5.14
CA PRO A 56 8.06 9.61 4.31
C PRO A 56 6.94 9.51 3.26
N ARG A 57 6.18 10.60 3.04
CA ARG A 57 5.20 10.70 1.95
C ARG A 57 5.83 10.37 0.59
N VAL A 58 5.13 9.59 -0.22
CA VAL A 58 5.57 9.24 -1.57
C VAL A 58 5.07 10.30 -2.57
N PRO A 59 5.94 10.89 -3.41
CA PRO A 59 5.55 11.93 -4.39
C PRO A 59 4.91 11.30 -5.63
N LEU A 60 3.70 10.76 -5.49
CA LEU A 60 2.98 10.02 -6.53
C LEU A 60 2.06 10.89 -7.38
N GLY A 61 1.99 10.57 -8.68
CA GLY A 61 0.99 11.01 -9.64
C GLY A 61 0.12 9.86 -10.17
N ILE A 62 -0.96 10.19 -10.88
CA ILE A 62 -1.80 9.18 -11.55
C ILE A 62 -0.99 8.49 -12.66
N GLY A 63 -1.09 7.16 -12.73
CA GLY A 63 -0.38 6.31 -13.69
C GLY A 63 0.97 5.80 -13.21
N ASP A 64 1.52 6.36 -12.12
CA ASP A 64 2.79 5.95 -11.56
C ASP A 64 2.78 4.49 -11.11
N ARG A 65 3.89 3.79 -11.36
CA ARG A 65 4.07 2.42 -10.91
C ARG A 65 4.67 2.40 -9.50
N VAL A 66 4.01 1.69 -8.62
CA VAL A 66 4.45 1.46 -7.23
C VAL A 66 4.62 -0.04 -7.00
N ARG A 67 5.74 -0.44 -6.41
CA ARG A 67 5.91 -1.76 -5.78
C ARG A 67 5.64 -1.61 -4.30
N PHE A 68 5.06 -2.61 -3.67
CA PHE A 68 4.69 -2.54 -2.27
C PHE A 68 4.94 -3.86 -1.55
N ARG A 69 5.12 -3.76 -0.23
CA ARG A 69 4.91 -4.81 0.76
C ARG A 69 4.09 -4.21 1.90
N GLY A 70 3.06 -4.89 2.36
CA GLY A 70 2.18 -4.42 3.41
C GLY A 70 1.25 -5.52 3.90
N ILE A 71 0.46 -5.26 4.94
CA ILE A 71 -0.59 -6.18 5.37
C ILE A 71 -1.85 -5.90 4.55
N TYR A 72 -2.50 -6.96 4.08
CA TYR A 72 -3.73 -6.88 3.30
C TYR A 72 -4.96 -7.10 4.18
N GLU A 73 -5.93 -6.22 4.05
CA GLU A 73 -7.25 -6.30 4.68
C GLU A 73 -8.30 -6.49 3.59
N TRP A 74 -9.06 -7.57 3.69
CA TRP A 74 -10.08 -7.88 2.68
C TRP A 74 -11.36 -7.07 2.91
N ASN A 75 -11.93 -6.54 1.82
CA ASN A 75 -13.29 -6.01 1.79
C ASN A 75 -13.90 -6.14 0.39
N GLU A 76 -15.22 -5.87 0.27
CA GLU A 76 -15.95 -5.95 -0.99
C GLU A 76 -15.52 -4.91 -2.04
N LEU A 77 -14.71 -3.92 -1.66
CA LEU A 77 -14.20 -2.85 -2.54
C LEU A 77 -12.79 -3.12 -3.09
N GLY A 78 -12.27 -4.34 -2.91
CA GLY A 78 -10.96 -4.77 -3.42
C GLY A 78 -9.84 -4.80 -2.38
N GLY A 79 -10.13 -4.38 -1.14
CA GLY A 79 -9.24 -4.47 0.00
C GLY A 79 -8.36 -3.24 0.24
N VAL A 80 -7.79 -3.19 1.44
CA VAL A 80 -6.88 -2.14 1.92
C VAL A 80 -5.51 -2.74 2.16
N LEU A 81 -4.47 -1.98 1.81
CA LEU A 81 -3.09 -2.28 2.16
C LEU A 81 -2.60 -1.22 3.13
N HIS A 82 -2.25 -1.66 4.32
CA HIS A 82 -1.68 -0.84 5.40
C HIS A 82 -0.33 -1.44 5.83
N TRP A 83 0.27 -0.93 6.91
CA TRP A 83 1.58 -1.38 7.39
C TRP A 83 2.65 -1.35 6.29
N THR A 84 2.62 -0.32 5.44
CA THR A 84 3.57 -0.14 4.32
C THR A 84 4.82 0.63 4.75
N HIS A 85 5.27 0.38 5.97
CA HIS A 85 6.40 1.00 6.65
C HIS A 85 7.14 -0.05 7.49
N HIS A 86 8.35 0.28 7.94
CA HIS A 86 9.09 -0.59 8.85
C HIS A 86 8.27 -0.86 10.11
N ASP A 87 8.37 -2.07 10.68
CA ASP A 87 7.71 -2.38 11.94
C ASP A 87 8.45 -1.66 13.09
N PRO A 88 7.84 -0.65 13.74
CA PRO A 88 8.50 0.11 14.81
C PRO A 88 8.86 -0.75 16.03
N HIS A 89 8.26 -1.94 16.15
CA HIS A 89 8.46 -2.85 17.27
C HIS A 89 9.46 -3.99 16.96
N GLY A 90 9.93 -4.10 15.71
CA GLY A 90 11.21 -4.75 15.39
C GLY A 90 11.23 -6.26 15.17
N ASP A 91 10.10 -6.93 14.97
CA ASP A 91 10.06 -8.40 14.88
C ASP A 91 10.15 -8.98 13.45
N GLY A 92 10.35 -8.14 12.41
CA GLY A 92 10.47 -8.63 11.02
C GLY A 92 10.83 -7.57 9.96
N GLU A 93 10.78 -7.97 8.68
CA GLU A 93 11.18 -7.12 7.53
C GLU A 93 10.30 -5.86 7.37
N GLY A 94 9.08 -5.84 7.91
CA GLY A 94 8.15 -4.70 7.78
C GLY A 94 7.68 -4.43 6.34
N GLY A 95 6.87 -3.40 6.14
CA GLY A 95 6.38 -3.02 4.83
C GLY A 95 7.18 -1.91 4.17
N TYR A 96 6.82 -1.62 2.93
CA TYR A 96 7.36 -0.50 2.19
C TYR A 96 6.46 -0.11 1.01
N LEU A 97 6.63 1.13 0.57
CA LEU A 97 6.30 1.56 -0.79
C LEU A 97 7.60 1.85 -1.54
N ARG A 98 7.73 1.31 -2.75
CA ARG A 98 8.87 1.57 -3.63
C ARG A 98 8.40 2.24 -4.90
N PHE A 99 8.80 3.50 -5.05
CA PHE A 99 8.54 4.34 -6.21
C PHE A 99 9.85 4.66 -6.90
N GLN A 100 9.91 4.40 -8.21
CA GLN A 100 11.14 4.47 -9.01
C GLN A 100 12.27 3.64 -8.37
N ARG A 101 13.37 4.29 -7.96
CA ARG A 101 14.53 3.66 -7.32
C ARG A 101 14.54 3.82 -5.79
N ARG A 102 13.58 4.57 -5.21
CA ARG A 102 13.53 4.87 -3.78
C ARG A 102 12.48 4.05 -3.06
N GLU A 103 12.85 3.57 -1.89
CA GLU A 103 11.97 2.95 -0.91
C GLU A 103 11.54 3.98 0.12
N TYR A 104 10.30 3.84 0.58
CA TYR A 104 9.63 4.66 1.58
C TYR A 104 9.06 3.67 2.59
N SER A 105 9.71 3.57 3.75
CA SER A 105 9.31 2.74 4.87
C SER A 105 9.58 3.44 6.19
#